data_AF-A0A7R9CFI4-F1
#
_entry.id   AF-A0A7R9CFI4-F1
#
_cell.length_a   1.000
_cell.length_b   1.000
_cell.length_c   1.000
_cell.angle_alpha   90.00
_cell.angle_beta   90.00
_cell.angle_gamma   90.00
#
_symmetry.space_group_name_H-M   'P 1'
#
loop_
_entity.id
_entity.type
_entity.pdbx_description
1 polymer ?
#
loop_
_entity_poly.entity_id
_entity_poly.type
_entity_poly.pdbx_seq_one_letter_code
_entity_poly.pdbx_strand_id
1 'polypeptide(L)'
;MNKGRSRKRLTQALINRKGTTRKYGEEAKNCSLCDFFGEDSLALKAHLDTPRHLYNFMLNRFKTSRKRMVQDRHKVTVTVNCSTHSVEQLKDGTAKTKIRPEDTQVEYHFEILNTDLEKPVLLQKAQLMHPYSAFTISDEHNISSGETYARIHPESVYKVKVSFKNCGIGTYGVPVCMWLMKKKNNDKERFFQIIRVMVVNVVGPQTVEPLEIKDSPFTGERWWGMEQTVWGKMPDGPRASYPCATLFVVAQLDIKFGHSA
;
A
#
# COMPACT_ATOMS: atom_id res chain seq x y z
N MET A 1 -23.01 -55.09 36.29
CA MET A 1 -23.95 -54.40 37.20
C MET A 1 -23.37 -53.05 37.60
N ASN A 2 -24.22 -52.04 37.85
CA ASN A 2 -23.90 -50.66 38.32
C ASN A 2 -23.02 -49.79 37.39
N LYS A 3 -23.56 -48.69 36.82
CA LYS A 3 -23.73 -47.30 37.35
C LYS A 3 -22.39 -46.55 37.45
N GLY A 4 -22.20 -45.32 36.96
CA GLY A 4 -23.08 -44.36 36.27
C GLY A 4 -22.56 -42.91 36.36
N ARG A 5 -23.20 -41.95 35.68
CA ARG A 5 -22.83 -40.50 35.51
C ARG A 5 -21.70 -40.25 34.48
N SER A 6 -21.84 -39.48 33.38
CA SER A 6 -22.74 -38.38 32.95
C SER A 6 -22.42 -36.97 33.47
N ARG A 7 -21.69 -36.19 32.65
CA ARG A 7 -21.76 -34.72 32.44
C ARG A 7 -21.35 -34.50 30.97
N LYS A 8 -22.19 -34.10 29.99
CA LYS A 8 -23.02 -32.89 29.78
C LYS A 8 -22.23 -31.56 29.71
N ARG A 9 -22.02 -31.12 28.45
CA ARG A 9 -22.12 -29.77 27.85
C ARG A 9 -21.43 -28.55 28.49
N LEU A 10 -20.61 -27.89 27.66
CA LEU A 10 -20.61 -26.45 27.31
C LEU A 10 -19.99 -26.38 25.86
N THR A 11 -20.56 -25.87 24.76
CA THR A 11 -21.12 -24.52 24.41
C THR A 11 -20.24 -23.38 24.92
N GLN A 12 -19.75 -22.38 24.18
CA GLN A 12 -20.04 -21.85 22.83
C GLN A 12 -18.67 -21.30 22.27
N ALA A 13 -18.46 -20.86 21.02
CA ALA A 13 -19.36 -20.58 19.90
C ALA A 13 -18.66 -20.71 18.53
N LEU A 14 -19.37 -21.16 17.50
CA LEU A 14 -19.04 -20.99 16.08
C LEU A 14 -20.34 -20.91 15.27
N ILE A 15 -20.37 -20.07 14.23
CA ILE A 15 -21.42 -19.98 13.20
C ILE A 15 -22.85 -19.75 13.77
N ASN A 16 -23.07 -18.53 14.27
CA ASN A 16 -24.42 -17.98 14.32
C ASN A 16 -24.41 -16.47 14.01
N ARG A 17 -23.85 -16.10 12.85
CA ARG A 17 -24.20 -14.81 12.23
C ARG A 17 -25.59 -14.95 11.67
N LYS A 18 -26.56 -14.47 12.45
CA LYS A 18 -27.98 -14.39 12.07
C LYS A 18 -28.10 -13.92 10.63
N GLY A 19 -28.81 -14.69 9.82
CA GLY A 19 -29.32 -14.21 8.54
C GLY A 19 -30.35 -13.12 8.81
N THR A 20 -29.90 -11.87 8.95
CA THR A 20 -30.73 -10.76 8.52
C THR A 20 -30.86 -10.89 7.02
N THR A 21 -32.00 -11.39 6.56
CA THR A 21 -32.50 -11.17 5.21
C THR A 21 -32.62 -9.67 5.01
N ARG A 22 -31.51 -9.02 4.59
CA ARG A 22 -31.55 -7.64 4.11
C ARG A 22 -32.54 -7.63 2.96
N LYS A 23 -33.61 -6.84 3.11
CA LYS A 23 -34.54 -6.56 2.01
C LYS A 23 -33.71 -6.06 0.83
N TYR A 24 -33.83 -6.72 -0.31
CA TYR A 24 -33.56 -6.07 -1.60
C TYR A 24 -34.52 -4.88 -1.70
N GLY A 25 -34.09 -3.65 -1.99
CA GLY A 25 -32.70 -3.21 -2.06
C GLY A 25 -32.64 -1.71 -2.31
N GLU A 26 -32.50 -0.92 -1.24
CA GLU A 26 -31.88 0.39 -1.39
C GLU A 26 -30.39 0.15 -1.53
N GLU A 27 -29.88 0.30 -2.75
CA GLU A 27 -28.44 0.30 -3.01
C GLU A 27 -27.83 1.44 -2.19
N ALA A 28 -26.86 1.10 -1.33
CA ALA A 28 -26.24 2.09 -0.46
C ALA A 28 -25.69 3.23 -1.31
N LYS A 29 -26.02 4.47 -0.95
CA LYS A 29 -25.56 5.67 -1.66
C LYS A 29 -24.34 6.32 -1.03
N ASN A 30 -23.94 5.89 0.17
CA ASN A 30 -22.88 6.51 0.94
C ASN A 30 -21.61 5.65 1.07
N CYS A 31 -20.46 6.32 1.09
CA CYS A 31 -19.16 5.73 1.40
C CYS A 31 -18.65 6.23 2.75
N SER A 32 -18.77 5.41 3.79
CA SER A 32 -18.26 5.72 5.13
C SER A 32 -16.73 5.83 5.24
N LEU A 33 -15.98 5.41 4.22
CA LEU A 33 -14.51 5.57 4.17
C LEU A 33 -14.06 6.94 3.64
N CYS A 34 -14.94 7.66 2.94
CA CYS A 34 -14.61 8.93 2.29
C CYS A 34 -15.53 10.08 2.68
N ASP A 35 -16.56 9.79 3.48
CA ASP A 35 -17.71 10.66 3.77
C ASP A 35 -18.37 11.21 2.50
N PHE A 36 -18.49 10.33 1.50
CA PHE A 36 -19.10 10.64 0.20
C PHE A 36 -20.56 10.17 0.18
N PHE A 37 -21.45 11.00 -0.37
CA PHE A 37 -22.85 10.67 -0.61
C PHE A 37 -23.17 10.85 -2.10
N GLY A 38 -23.48 9.77 -2.79
CA GLY A 38 -23.90 9.79 -4.19
C GLY A 38 -25.39 10.03 -4.34
N GLU A 39 -25.79 10.66 -5.45
CA GLU A 39 -27.21 10.84 -5.78
C GLU A 39 -27.91 9.51 -6.10
N ASP A 40 -27.16 8.57 -6.68
CA ASP A 40 -27.58 7.20 -6.97
C ASP A 40 -26.43 6.19 -6.73
N SER A 41 -26.68 4.92 -7.06
CA SER A 41 -25.70 3.84 -6.94
C SER A 41 -24.61 3.86 -8.02
N LEU A 42 -24.86 4.49 -9.18
CA LEU A 42 -23.86 4.66 -10.24
C LEU A 42 -22.82 5.70 -9.81
N ALA A 43 -23.26 6.79 -9.19
CA ALA A 43 -22.40 7.80 -8.58
C ALA A 43 -21.56 7.20 -7.44
N LEU A 44 -22.14 6.35 -6.57
CA LEU A 44 -21.33 5.63 -5.59
C LEU A 44 -20.33 4.67 -6.26
N LYS A 45 -20.76 3.88 -7.26
CA LYS A 45 -19.87 2.95 -7.97
C LYS A 45 -18.67 3.69 -8.60
N ALA A 46 -18.93 4.78 -9.32
CA ALA A 46 -17.89 5.64 -9.86
C ALA A 46 -16.98 6.22 -8.77
N HIS A 47 -17.53 6.60 -7.61
CA HIS A 47 -16.75 7.02 -6.45
C HIS A 47 -15.81 5.92 -5.94
N LEU A 48 -16.26 4.65 -5.85
CA LEU A 48 -15.43 3.53 -5.39
C LEU A 48 -14.18 3.32 -6.26
N ASP A 49 -14.28 3.63 -7.55
CA ASP A 49 -13.18 3.55 -8.52
C ASP A 49 -12.27 4.80 -8.50
N THR A 50 -12.62 5.87 -7.76
CA THR A 50 -11.78 7.08 -7.67
C THR A 50 -10.46 6.81 -6.95
N PRO A 51 -9.36 7.48 -7.33
CA PRO A 51 -8.08 7.38 -6.61
C PRO A 51 -8.22 7.69 -5.11
N ARG A 52 -9.01 8.70 -4.73
CA ARG A 52 -9.29 9.06 -3.33
C ARG A 52 -9.89 7.88 -2.55
N HIS A 53 -10.89 7.19 -3.12
CA HIS A 53 -11.47 6.02 -2.48
C HIS A 53 -10.45 4.90 -2.34
N LEU A 54 -9.72 4.58 -3.42
CA LEU A 54 -8.73 3.51 -3.42
C LEU A 54 -7.61 3.77 -2.39
N TYR A 55 -7.13 5.01 -2.26
CA TYR A 55 -6.17 5.40 -1.22
C TYR A 55 -6.75 5.23 0.18
N ASN A 56 -7.94 5.78 0.47
CA ASN A 56 -8.56 5.67 1.79
C ASN A 56 -8.87 4.22 2.18
N PHE A 57 -9.37 3.41 1.24
CA PHE A 57 -9.60 1.98 1.42
C PHE A 57 -8.30 1.24 1.76
N MET A 58 -7.23 1.50 1.00
CA MET A 58 -5.92 0.87 1.20
C MET A 58 -5.26 1.32 2.51
N LEU A 59 -5.36 2.59 2.90
CA LEU A 59 -4.89 3.11 4.19
C LEU A 59 -5.68 2.52 5.37
N ASN A 60 -7.01 2.40 5.26
CA ASN A 60 -7.84 1.75 6.28
C ASN A 60 -7.52 0.24 6.41
N ARG A 61 -7.32 -0.44 5.28
CA ARG A 61 -6.86 -1.83 5.25
C ARG A 61 -5.49 -1.99 5.89
N PHE A 62 -4.58 -1.04 5.65
CA PHE A 62 -3.27 -1.00 6.31
C PHE A 62 -3.42 -0.80 7.82
N LYS A 63 -4.18 0.20 8.28
CA LYS A 63 -4.42 0.45 9.72
C LYS A 63 -5.00 -0.80 10.42
N THR A 64 -5.99 -1.46 9.83
CA THR A 64 -6.64 -2.65 10.43
C THR A 64 -5.79 -3.92 10.36
N SER A 65 -4.94 -4.07 9.33
CA SER A 65 -4.18 -5.31 9.07
C SER A 65 -2.66 -5.16 9.17
N ARG A 66 -2.16 -4.05 9.74
CA ARG A 66 -0.75 -3.62 9.66
C ARG A 66 0.25 -4.75 9.90
N LYS A 67 0.16 -5.44 11.04
CA LYS A 67 1.04 -6.55 11.44
C LYS A 67 1.21 -7.61 10.34
N ARG A 68 0.15 -7.93 9.60
CA ARG A 68 0.17 -8.94 8.52
C ARG A 68 0.66 -8.39 7.18
N MET A 69 0.59 -7.08 6.95
CA MET A 69 0.99 -6.45 5.68
C MET A 69 2.45 -6.00 5.68
N VAL A 70 3.02 -5.74 6.86
CA VAL A 70 4.42 -5.32 7.03
C VAL A 70 5.40 -6.48 7.18
N GLN A 71 4.92 -7.70 7.39
CA GLN A 71 5.77 -8.88 7.50
C GLN A 71 6.19 -9.41 6.13
N ASP A 72 7.47 -9.77 6.03
CA ASP A 72 8.00 -10.63 4.97
C ASP A 72 7.23 -11.94 4.92
N ARG A 73 6.96 -12.42 3.70
CA ARG A 73 6.11 -13.58 3.51
C ARG A 73 6.27 -14.23 2.16
N HIS A 74 5.96 -15.53 2.13
CA HIS A 74 5.96 -16.35 0.90
C HIS A 74 7.32 -16.37 0.19
N LYS A 75 8.40 -16.31 1.00
CA LYS A 75 9.79 -16.22 0.56
C LYS A 75 10.07 -14.95 -0.25
N VAL A 76 9.47 -13.84 0.16
CA VAL A 76 9.82 -12.50 -0.31
C VAL A 76 10.16 -11.64 0.89
N THR A 77 11.31 -10.98 0.80
CA THR A 77 11.81 -10.01 1.77
C THR A 77 11.91 -8.65 1.10
N VAL A 78 11.52 -7.59 1.82
CA VAL A 78 11.64 -6.21 1.34
C VAL A 78 12.50 -5.40 2.32
N THR A 79 13.69 -4.99 1.88
CA THR A 79 14.57 -4.09 2.62
C THR A 79 14.50 -2.68 2.05
N VAL A 80 14.88 -1.67 2.85
CA VAL A 80 14.91 -0.27 2.42
C VAL A 80 16.29 0.29 2.70
N ASN A 81 16.97 0.70 1.64
CA ASN A 81 18.34 1.20 1.66
C ASN A 81 18.38 2.65 1.17
N CYS A 82 19.35 3.43 1.65
CA CYS A 82 19.68 4.76 1.14
C CYS A 82 21.20 4.84 1.00
N SER A 83 21.70 5.48 -0.06
CA SER A 83 23.14 5.62 -0.29
C SER A 83 23.77 6.77 0.51
N THR A 84 23.02 7.83 0.79
CA THR A 84 23.53 9.04 1.45
C THR A 84 23.35 9.02 2.97
N HIS A 85 22.39 8.25 3.50
CA HIS A 85 21.99 8.30 4.91
C HIS A 85 21.69 6.93 5.50
N SER A 86 21.87 6.78 6.82
CA SER A 86 21.50 5.56 7.54
C SER A 86 19.99 5.40 7.65
N VAL A 87 19.46 4.24 7.25
CA VAL A 87 18.05 3.88 7.37
C VAL A 87 17.85 2.93 8.57
N GLU A 88 17.09 3.37 9.57
CA GLU A 88 16.64 2.55 10.70
C GLU A 88 15.40 1.74 10.27
N GLN A 89 15.53 0.41 10.16
CA GLN A 89 14.40 -0.48 9.86
C GLN A 89 13.75 -1.02 11.14
N LEU A 90 12.49 -0.67 11.36
CA LEU A 90 11.69 -1.07 12.53
C LEU A 90 10.85 -2.34 12.24
N LYS A 91 10.60 -3.11 13.30
CA LYS A 91 9.81 -4.36 13.27
C LYS A 91 8.36 -4.19 12.81
N ASP A 92 7.85 -2.97 12.77
CA ASP A 92 6.50 -2.61 12.28
C ASP A 92 6.49 -2.21 10.79
N GLY A 93 7.57 -2.50 10.06
CA GLY A 93 7.77 -2.21 8.64
C GLY A 93 8.12 -0.76 8.34
N THR A 94 8.42 0.06 9.34
CA THR A 94 8.82 1.45 9.13
C THR A 94 10.32 1.53 8.83
N ALA A 95 10.69 2.22 7.76
CA ALA A 95 12.05 2.62 7.43
C ALA A 95 12.21 4.10 7.76
N LYS A 96 12.94 4.42 8.83
CA LYS A 96 13.15 5.79 9.31
C LYS A 96 14.51 6.31 8.88
N THR A 97 14.55 7.55 8.40
CA THR A 97 15.78 8.28 8.08
C THR A 97 15.74 9.65 8.77
N LYS A 98 16.90 10.17 9.19
CA LYS A 98 17.08 11.56 9.61
C LYS A 98 17.95 12.25 8.59
N ILE A 99 17.51 13.42 8.11
CA ILE A 99 18.19 14.23 7.10
C ILE A 99 18.25 15.68 7.58
N ARG A 100 19.09 16.51 6.96
CA ARG A 100 19.22 17.94 7.27
C ARG A 100 18.40 18.80 6.30
N PRO A 101 18.16 20.09 6.59
CA PRO A 101 17.45 20.99 5.66
C PRO A 101 18.18 21.17 4.32
N GLU A 102 19.51 20.98 4.29
CA GLU A 102 20.32 21.14 3.08
C GLU A 102 20.21 19.94 2.11
N ASP A 103 19.74 18.79 2.60
CA ASP A 103 19.50 17.59 1.78
C ASP A 103 18.25 17.82 0.92
N THR A 104 18.41 18.41 -0.28
CA THR A 104 17.29 18.83 -1.14
C THR A 104 16.49 17.68 -1.74
N GLN A 105 17.14 16.57 -2.06
CA GLN A 105 16.54 15.33 -2.55
C GLN A 105 17.31 14.12 -2.02
N VAL A 106 16.57 13.08 -1.59
CA VAL A 106 17.13 11.84 -1.06
C VAL A 106 16.48 10.65 -1.75
N GLU A 107 17.28 9.67 -2.18
CA GLU A 107 16.79 8.50 -2.90
C GLU A 107 16.86 7.22 -2.05
N TYR A 108 15.74 6.49 -2.02
CA TYR A 108 15.56 5.26 -1.27
C TYR A 108 15.32 4.10 -2.24
N HIS A 109 16.02 3.00 -2.02
CA HIS A 109 15.91 1.78 -2.81
C HIS A 109 15.17 0.72 -1.98
N PHE A 110 13.97 0.37 -2.42
CA PHE A 110 13.19 -0.74 -1.90
C PHE A 110 13.61 -1.99 -2.65
N GLU A 111 14.40 -2.82 -1.98
CA GLU A 111 14.98 -4.04 -2.54
C GLU A 111 14.08 -5.22 -2.21
N ILE A 112 13.51 -5.83 -3.25
CA ILE A 112 12.54 -6.91 -3.18
C ILE A 112 13.29 -8.20 -3.56
N LEU A 113 13.74 -8.93 -2.54
CA LEU A 113 14.48 -10.19 -2.67
C LEU A 113 13.52 -11.38 -2.67
N ASN A 114 13.63 -12.25 -3.68
CA ASN A 114 12.98 -13.56 -3.68
C ASN A 114 13.90 -14.59 -3.00
N THR A 115 13.57 -15.00 -1.77
CA THR A 115 14.30 -16.01 -0.98
C THR A 115 13.80 -17.45 -1.23
N ASP A 116 13.14 -17.66 -2.36
CA ASP A 116 12.73 -18.97 -2.86
C ASP A 116 13.75 -19.45 -3.89
N LEU A 117 14.22 -20.68 -3.75
CA LEU A 117 15.25 -21.25 -4.62
C LEU A 117 14.67 -21.85 -5.91
N GLU A 118 13.37 -22.15 -5.92
CA GLU A 118 12.72 -22.87 -7.02
C GLU A 118 11.82 -21.97 -7.87
N LYS A 119 11.10 -21.05 -7.23
CA LYS A 119 9.93 -20.40 -7.83
C LYS A 119 10.08 -18.89 -7.95
N PRO A 120 9.90 -18.32 -9.16
CA PRO A 120 9.89 -16.88 -9.34
C PRO A 120 8.66 -16.26 -8.65
N VAL A 121 8.76 -14.96 -8.38
CA VAL A 121 7.67 -14.13 -7.89
C VAL A 121 7.41 -13.03 -8.89
N LEU A 122 6.13 -12.74 -9.18
CA LEU A 122 5.77 -11.63 -10.05
C LEU A 122 5.44 -10.39 -9.20
N LEU A 123 6.15 -9.29 -9.44
CA LEU A 123 5.82 -7.96 -8.93
C LEU A 123 4.90 -7.28 -9.94
N GLN A 124 3.62 -7.16 -9.59
CA GLN A 124 2.60 -6.61 -10.48
C GLN A 124 2.47 -5.09 -10.40
N LYS A 125 2.77 -4.50 -9.23
CA LYS A 125 2.73 -3.05 -9.02
C LYS A 125 3.53 -2.66 -7.79
N ALA A 126 4.23 -1.54 -7.86
CA ALA A 126 4.69 -0.79 -6.69
C ALA A 126 3.97 0.56 -6.65
N GLN A 127 3.47 1.00 -5.49
CA GLN A 127 2.70 2.24 -5.42
C GLN A 127 2.83 2.94 -4.05
N LEU A 128 2.97 4.26 -4.08
CA LEU A 128 2.79 5.12 -2.90
C LEU A 128 1.31 5.13 -2.50
N MET A 129 0.98 4.76 -1.27
CA MET A 129 -0.40 4.68 -0.78
C MET A 129 -1.01 6.04 -0.42
N HIS A 130 -0.30 7.12 -0.69
CA HIS A 130 -0.77 8.50 -0.53
C HIS A 130 -0.14 9.38 -1.61
N PRO A 131 -0.90 10.28 -2.28
CA PRO A 131 -0.38 11.21 -3.27
C PRO A 131 0.29 12.42 -2.58
N TYR A 132 1.44 12.19 -1.92
CA TYR A 132 2.20 13.27 -1.28
C TYR A 132 3.27 13.79 -2.23
N SER A 133 3.21 15.06 -2.60
CA SER A 133 4.10 15.68 -3.62
C SER A 133 5.58 15.65 -3.27
N ALA A 134 5.94 15.50 -1.98
CA ALA A 134 7.31 15.32 -1.54
C ALA A 134 7.87 13.91 -1.83
N PHE A 135 7.04 12.92 -2.18
CA PHE A 135 7.49 11.58 -2.54
C PHE A 135 7.12 11.22 -3.98
N THR A 136 8.09 10.72 -4.74
CA THR A 136 7.88 10.11 -6.05
C THR A 136 8.34 8.66 -6.05
N ILE A 137 7.82 7.86 -6.97
CA ILE A 137 8.16 6.43 -7.12
C ILE A 137 8.47 6.14 -8.59
N SER A 138 9.51 5.35 -8.82
CA SER A 138 10.01 4.97 -10.15
C SER A 138 10.75 3.65 -10.08
N ASP A 139 10.84 2.94 -11.18
CA ASP A 139 11.61 1.71 -11.31
C ASP A 139 12.05 1.52 -12.76
N GLU A 140 13.01 0.63 -12.99
CA GLU A 140 13.66 0.40 -14.28
C GLU A 140 12.69 -0.05 -15.39
N HIS A 141 11.55 -0.64 -15.03
CA HIS A 141 10.63 -1.27 -15.98
C HIS A 141 9.21 -0.64 -15.96
N ASN A 142 9.06 0.54 -15.36
CA ASN A 142 7.81 1.28 -15.18
C ASN A 142 6.67 0.51 -14.46
N ILE A 143 6.96 -0.49 -13.64
CA ILE A 143 5.95 -1.26 -12.88
C ILE A 143 5.15 -0.36 -11.93
N SER A 144 5.72 0.75 -11.51
CA SER A 144 5.08 1.76 -10.68
C SER A 144 3.94 2.50 -11.39
N SER A 145 3.91 2.54 -12.73
CA SER A 145 2.74 2.99 -13.51
C SER A 145 1.59 1.96 -13.42
N GLY A 146 1.94 0.66 -13.36
CA GLY A 146 1.01 -0.46 -13.39
C GLY A 146 0.76 -1.02 -14.80
N GLU A 147 1.53 -0.61 -15.81
CA GLU A 147 1.44 -1.10 -17.19
C GLU A 147 2.17 -2.43 -17.42
N THR A 148 3.17 -2.74 -16.59
CA THR A 148 4.07 -3.90 -16.71
C THR A 148 4.17 -4.68 -15.39
N TYR A 149 4.78 -5.87 -15.44
CA TYR A 149 5.17 -6.62 -14.25
C TYR A 149 6.61 -7.12 -14.39
N ALA A 150 7.34 -7.24 -13.28
CA ALA A 150 8.64 -7.93 -13.25
C ALA A 150 8.48 -9.36 -12.77
N ARG A 151 9.26 -10.26 -13.39
CA ARG A 151 9.52 -11.59 -12.89
C ARG A 151 10.81 -11.59 -12.07
N ILE A 152 10.67 -11.64 -10.75
CA ILE A 152 11.78 -11.77 -9.81
C ILE A 152 12.14 -13.26 -9.73
N HIS A 153 13.27 -13.63 -10.35
CA HIS A 153 13.79 -15.00 -10.31
C HIS A 153 14.23 -15.42 -8.90
N PRO A 154 14.44 -16.73 -8.64
CA PRO A 154 15.11 -17.20 -7.44
C PRO A 154 16.37 -16.41 -7.10
N GLU A 155 16.55 -16.10 -5.82
CA GLU A 155 17.71 -15.40 -5.23
C GLU A 155 18.01 -14.00 -5.84
N SER A 156 17.11 -13.49 -6.68
CA SER A 156 17.26 -12.22 -7.39
C SER A 156 16.61 -11.08 -6.61
N VAL A 157 17.19 -9.89 -6.74
CA VAL A 157 16.67 -8.63 -6.16
C VAL A 157 16.08 -7.77 -7.26
N TYR A 158 14.87 -7.27 -7.04
CA TYR A 158 14.28 -6.19 -7.83
C TYR A 158 14.32 -4.88 -7.04
N LYS A 159 14.66 -3.75 -7.68
CA LYS A 159 14.78 -2.45 -7.00
C LYS A 159 13.69 -1.49 -7.45
N VAL A 160 12.94 -0.95 -6.49
CA VAL A 160 12.01 0.18 -6.70
C VAL A 160 12.60 1.41 -6.04
N LYS A 161 12.74 2.50 -6.79
CA LYS A 161 13.26 3.78 -6.29
C LYS A 161 12.13 4.67 -5.81
N VAL A 162 12.24 5.16 -4.59
CA VAL A 162 11.38 6.21 -4.02
C VAL A 162 12.27 7.41 -3.73
N SER A 163 11.98 8.55 -4.34
CA SER A 163 12.71 9.79 -4.08
C SER A 163 11.89 10.68 -3.14
N PHE A 164 12.53 11.23 -2.12
CA PHE A 164 11.98 12.28 -1.27
C PHE A 164 12.57 13.63 -1.70
N LYS A 165 11.71 14.60 -1.98
CA LYS A 165 12.08 16.01 -2.14
C LYS A 165 11.83 16.73 -0.83
N ASN A 166 12.83 17.44 -0.32
CA ASN A 166 12.73 18.16 0.93
C ASN A 166 11.78 19.36 0.81
N CYS A 167 10.87 19.50 1.80
CA CYS A 167 9.83 20.51 1.85
C CYS A 167 9.87 21.35 3.15
N GLY A 168 10.95 21.27 3.92
CA GLY A 168 11.12 21.98 5.19
C GLY A 168 11.41 21.05 6.37
N ILE A 169 11.56 21.63 7.56
CA ILE A 169 11.75 20.90 8.81
C ILE A 169 10.43 20.20 9.19
N GLY A 170 10.49 18.90 9.51
CA GLY A 170 9.28 18.14 9.83
C GLY A 170 9.47 16.62 9.77
N THR A 171 8.37 15.90 9.99
CA THR A 171 8.30 14.44 9.84
C THR A 171 7.37 14.09 8.69
N TYR A 172 7.90 13.44 7.66
CA TYR A 172 7.18 13.08 6.44
C TYR A 172 7.07 11.56 6.33
N GLY A 173 5.86 11.04 6.10
CA GLY A 173 5.60 9.61 6.08
C GLY A 173 4.76 9.16 4.88
N VAL A 174 5.21 8.13 4.15
CA VAL A 174 4.41 7.50 3.08
C VAL A 174 4.51 5.96 3.15
N PRO A 175 3.37 5.24 3.17
CA PRO A 175 3.39 3.80 2.96
C PRO A 175 3.62 3.45 1.49
N VAL A 176 4.56 2.56 1.21
CA VAL A 176 4.88 2.01 -0.10
C VAL A 176 4.36 0.57 -0.15
N CYS A 177 3.53 0.24 -1.15
CA CYS A 177 2.89 -1.06 -1.29
C CYS A 177 3.39 -1.80 -2.53
N MET A 178 3.93 -3.00 -2.33
CA MET A 178 4.34 -3.94 -3.36
C MET A 178 3.27 -5.00 -3.53
N TRP A 179 2.67 -5.11 -4.72
CA TRP A 179 1.68 -6.12 -5.09
C TRP A 179 2.39 -7.30 -5.76
N LEU A 180 2.32 -8.45 -5.11
CA LEU A 180 3.13 -9.63 -5.43
C LEU A 180 2.23 -10.84 -5.69
N MET A 181 2.61 -11.64 -6.67
CA MET A 181 1.94 -12.89 -7.04
C MET A 181 2.93 -14.04 -7.10
N LYS A 182 2.52 -15.21 -6.59
CA LYS A 182 3.33 -16.44 -6.62
C LYS A 182 2.47 -17.66 -6.94
N LYS A 183 2.94 -18.53 -7.85
CA LYS A 183 2.29 -19.82 -8.11
C LYS A 183 2.48 -20.79 -6.95
N LYS A 184 1.42 -21.48 -6.55
CA LYS A 184 1.49 -22.63 -5.61
C LYS A 184 1.83 -23.92 -6.36
N ASN A 185 2.05 -25.00 -5.61
CA ASN A 185 2.33 -26.34 -6.14
C ASN A 185 1.18 -26.94 -6.98
N ASN A 186 -0.04 -26.40 -6.89
CA ASN A 186 -1.22 -26.84 -7.64
C ASN A 186 -1.61 -25.79 -8.72
N ASP A 187 -0.63 -25.08 -9.27
CA ASP A 187 -0.71 -23.93 -10.20
C ASP A 187 -1.58 -22.72 -9.76
N LYS A 188 -2.35 -22.83 -8.68
CA LYS A 188 -3.16 -21.73 -8.15
C LYS A 188 -2.28 -20.56 -7.74
N GLU A 189 -2.54 -19.41 -8.34
CA GLU A 189 -1.88 -18.16 -8.04
C GLU A 189 -2.26 -17.64 -6.64
N ARG A 190 -1.29 -17.06 -5.96
CA ARG A 190 -1.48 -16.42 -4.65
C ARG A 190 -1.05 -14.97 -4.73
N PHE A 191 -2.04 -14.09 -4.72
CA PHE A 191 -1.85 -12.65 -4.55
C PHE A 191 -1.57 -12.30 -3.09
N PHE A 192 -0.62 -11.41 -2.86
CA PHE A 192 -0.31 -10.83 -1.57
C PHE A 192 0.35 -9.47 -1.73
N GLN A 193 0.38 -8.70 -0.66
CA GLN A 193 1.04 -7.40 -0.61
C GLN A 193 2.19 -7.43 0.40
N ILE A 194 3.24 -6.65 0.21
CA ILE A 194 4.13 -6.26 1.30
C ILE A 194 4.10 -4.74 1.36
N ILE A 195 4.01 -4.18 2.57
CA ILE A 195 4.00 -2.74 2.79
C ILE A 195 5.19 -2.37 3.67
N ARG A 196 5.84 -1.26 3.31
CA ARG A 196 6.87 -0.58 4.09
C ARG A 196 6.45 0.87 4.29
N VAL A 197 6.65 1.43 5.47
CA VAL A 197 6.34 2.84 5.73
C VAL A 197 7.65 3.61 5.68
N MET A 198 7.83 4.42 4.64
CA MET A 198 8.96 5.34 4.58
C MET A 198 8.68 6.52 5.52
N VAL A 199 9.63 6.87 6.38
CA VAL A 199 9.57 8.05 7.26
C VAL A 199 10.87 8.82 7.17
N VAL A 200 10.77 10.10 6.84
CA VAL A 200 11.90 11.03 6.73
C VAL A 200 11.71 12.15 7.73
N ASN A 201 12.66 12.30 8.65
CA ASN A 201 12.68 13.39 9.62
C ASN A 201 13.71 14.42 9.15
N VAL A 202 13.26 15.60 8.72
CA VAL A 202 14.13 16.73 8.40
C VAL A 202 14.37 17.50 9.68
N VAL A 203 15.60 17.50 10.19
CA VAL A 203 15.97 18.06 11.50
C VAL A 203 16.96 19.21 11.30
N GLY A 204 16.56 20.42 11.70
CA GLY A 204 17.43 21.60 11.63
C GLY A 204 18.59 21.58 12.65
N PRO A 205 19.50 22.57 12.58
CA PRO A 205 20.52 22.77 13.61
C PRO A 205 19.88 22.96 15.00
N GLN A 206 20.57 22.55 16.06
CA GLN A 206 20.05 22.55 17.44
C GLN A 206 19.97 23.96 18.07
N THR A 207 19.11 24.81 17.52
CA THR A 207 18.64 26.03 18.16
C THR A 207 17.18 26.25 17.75
N VAL A 208 16.27 25.86 18.63
CA VAL A 208 14.97 26.47 18.98
C VAL A 208 14.24 25.47 19.88
N GLU A 209 13.47 26.00 20.82
CA GLU A 209 12.72 25.31 21.87
C GLU A 209 11.80 24.20 21.33
N PRO A 210 11.37 23.24 22.19
CA PRO A 210 10.45 22.19 21.77
C PRO A 210 9.10 22.78 21.34
N LEU A 211 8.96 23.01 20.03
CA LEU A 211 7.68 23.16 19.36
C LEU A 211 6.84 21.94 19.71
N GLU A 212 5.78 22.16 20.50
CA GLU A 212 4.81 21.12 20.81
C GLU A 212 4.34 20.51 19.48
N ILE A 213 4.68 19.24 19.26
CA ILE A 213 4.21 18.50 18.08
C ILE A 213 2.73 18.22 18.30
N LYS A 214 1.91 19.22 18.01
CA LYS A 214 0.49 19.04 17.81
C LYS A 214 0.32 18.32 16.47
N ASP A 215 0.26 17.00 16.66
CA ASP A 215 -0.83 16.13 16.19
C ASP A 215 -0.46 15.14 15.04
N SER A 216 -1.24 14.06 14.96
CA SER A 216 -1.09 12.77 14.25
C SER A 216 0.15 12.57 13.32
N PRO A 217 0.97 11.52 13.57
CA PRO A 217 2.14 11.18 12.76
C PRO A 217 1.82 10.59 11.36
N PHE A 218 0.58 10.74 10.90
CA PHE A 218 0.16 10.53 9.51
C PHE A 218 -0.69 11.67 8.95
N THR A 219 -1.16 12.64 9.76
CA THR A 219 -2.14 13.65 9.31
C THR A 219 -2.27 14.95 10.14
N GLY A 220 -1.77 15.03 11.37
CA GLY A 220 -2.49 15.78 12.41
C GLY A 220 -2.14 17.25 12.58
N GLU A 221 -3.05 17.87 13.33
CA GLU A 221 -3.67 19.15 13.11
C GLU A 221 -4.36 19.19 11.74
N ARG A 222 -5.50 19.90 11.68
CA ARG A 222 -6.50 19.65 10.63
C ARG A 222 -5.88 19.82 9.24
N TRP A 223 -6.19 18.89 8.34
CA TRP A 223 -5.80 18.94 6.93
C TRP A 223 -6.18 20.28 6.28
N TRP A 224 -5.19 21.16 6.12
CA TRP A 224 -5.22 22.29 5.21
C TRP A 224 -4.17 22.06 4.11
N GLY A 225 -4.49 22.41 2.86
CA GLY A 225 -3.62 22.13 1.71
C GLY A 225 -3.93 20.84 0.92
N MET A 226 -5.03 20.14 1.21
CA MET A 226 -5.58 19.11 0.28
C MET A 226 -6.30 19.71 -0.94
N GLU A 227 -6.28 21.04 -1.11
CA GLU A 227 -6.73 21.75 -2.30
C GLU A 227 -5.73 21.66 -3.48
N GLN A 228 -5.20 20.46 -3.74
CA GLN A 228 -5.03 20.06 -5.13
C GLN A 228 -6.35 19.44 -5.60
N THR A 229 -7.35 20.31 -5.77
CA THR A 229 -8.33 20.13 -6.82
C THR A 229 -7.56 19.93 -8.12
N VAL A 230 -7.57 18.70 -8.64
CA VAL A 230 -7.35 18.50 -10.07
C VAL A 230 -8.54 19.19 -10.74
N TRP A 231 -8.33 20.43 -11.19
CA TRP A 231 -9.34 21.25 -11.87
C TRP A 231 -9.61 20.67 -13.27
N GLY A 232 -10.27 19.53 -13.31
CA GLY A 232 -11.05 19.11 -14.47
C GLY A 232 -12.40 19.80 -14.42
N LYS A 233 -12.60 20.84 -15.24
CA LYS A 233 -13.97 21.07 -15.73
C LYS A 233 -14.34 19.78 -16.47
N MET A 234 -15.41 19.10 -16.08
CA MET A 234 -16.06 18.21 -17.04
C MET A 234 -16.58 19.12 -18.16
N PRO A 235 -16.07 19.02 -19.40
CA PRO A 235 -16.62 19.80 -20.49
C PRO A 235 -18.02 19.27 -20.78
N ASP A 236 -18.97 20.18 -21.01
CA ASP A 236 -20.38 19.87 -21.13
C ASP A 236 -20.64 18.82 -22.23
N GLY A 237 -21.16 17.63 -21.90
CA GLY A 237 -21.37 16.57 -22.88
C GLY A 237 -21.98 15.27 -22.35
N PRO A 238 -22.75 14.52 -23.18
CA PRO A 238 -23.57 13.39 -22.73
C PRO A 238 -22.81 12.08 -22.52
N ARG A 239 -23.51 11.09 -21.92
CA ARG A 239 -23.06 9.71 -21.61
C ARG A 239 -21.94 9.16 -22.50
N ALA A 240 -20.73 9.12 -21.97
CA ALA A 240 -19.68 8.24 -22.47
C ALA A 240 -19.90 6.81 -21.96
N SER A 241 -20.34 5.91 -22.83
CA SER A 241 -20.31 4.47 -22.58
C SER A 241 -18.87 3.96 -22.72
N TYR A 242 -18.12 3.92 -21.61
CA TYR A 242 -16.82 3.25 -21.61
C TYR A 242 -17.01 1.73 -21.58
N PRO A 243 -16.33 0.97 -22.46
CA PRO A 243 -16.40 -0.49 -22.42
C PRO A 243 -15.83 -1.01 -21.09
N CYS A 244 -16.44 -2.08 -20.59
CA CYS A 244 -15.96 -2.85 -19.45
C CYS A 244 -14.45 -3.10 -19.59
N ALA A 245 -13.68 -2.88 -18.52
CA ALA A 245 -12.22 -3.00 -18.53
C ALA A 245 -11.79 -4.40 -19.01
N THR A 246 -11.45 -4.49 -20.29
CA THR A 246 -10.91 -5.69 -20.91
C THR A 246 -9.57 -6.00 -20.27
N LEU A 247 -9.33 -7.26 -19.90
CA LEU A 247 -8.00 -7.68 -19.44
C LEU A 247 -6.99 -7.40 -20.57
N PHE A 248 -6.09 -6.45 -20.33
CA PHE A 248 -4.96 -6.24 -21.22
C PHE A 248 -3.99 -7.40 -21.08
N VAL A 249 -3.58 -7.96 -22.23
CA VAL A 249 -2.51 -8.96 -22.30
C VAL A 249 -1.19 -8.23 -22.10
N VAL A 250 -0.65 -8.32 -20.87
CA VAL A 250 0.58 -7.60 -20.48
C VAL A 250 1.81 -8.34 -20.98
N ALA A 251 2.74 -7.61 -21.61
CA ALA A 251 4.01 -8.15 -22.08
C ALA A 251 4.89 -8.68 -20.94
N GLN A 252 5.52 -9.84 -21.14
CA GLN A 252 6.41 -10.46 -20.16
C GLN A 252 7.86 -9.97 -20.34
N LEU A 253 8.46 -9.46 -19.26
CA LEU A 253 9.90 -9.20 -19.19
C LEU A 253 10.55 -10.23 -18.25
N ASP A 254 11.33 -11.15 -18.81
CA ASP A 254 12.17 -12.10 -18.05
C ASP A 254 13.53 -11.44 -17.76
N ILE A 255 13.78 -11.13 -16.48
CA ILE A 255 15.00 -10.43 -16.04
C ILE A 255 15.99 -11.45 -15.46
N LYS A 256 17.14 -11.63 -16.10
CA LYS A 256 18.25 -12.45 -15.60
C LYS A 256 19.42 -11.55 -15.22
N PHE A 257 19.65 -11.35 -13.92
CA PHE A 257 20.88 -10.73 -13.44
C PHE A 257 21.94 -11.79 -13.13
N GLY A 258 23.18 -11.54 -13.53
CA GLY A 258 24.30 -12.44 -13.29
C GLY A 258 24.71 -12.49 -11.81
N HIS A 259 25.19 -13.64 -11.37
CA HIS A 259 25.80 -13.77 -10.04
C HIS A 259 27.06 -12.92 -9.97
N SER A 260 27.12 -12.01 -9.00
CA SER A 260 28.39 -11.44 -8.53
C SER A 260 29.20 -12.55 -7.87
N ALA A 261 30.40 -12.80 -8.41
CA ALA A 261 31.37 -13.75 -7.87
C ALA A 261 31.99 -13.27 -6.54
#